data_AF-A0A5B8B169-F1
#
_entry.id   AF-A0A5B8B169-F1
#
_cell.length_a   1.000
_cell.length_b   1.000
_cell.length_c   1.000
_cell.angle_alpha   90.00
_cell.angle_beta   90.00
_cell.angle_gamma   90.00
#
_symmetry.space_group_name_H-M   'P 1'
#
loop_
_entity.id
_entity.type
_entity.pdbx_description
1 polymer ?
#
loop_
_entity_poly.entity_id
_entity_poly.type
_entity_poly.pdbx_seq_one_letter_code
_entity_poly.pdbx_strand_id
1 'polypeptide(L)' 'MSRSRRKTPIFGMTTAESDKLFKTAEHRRERRTVRNIDPTSSDAPSGLAFGNPWASAKDGKRYRRHVPPKDMRK' A
#
# COMPACT_ATOMS: atom_id res chain seq x y z
N MET A 1 -12.81 -15.25 31.19
CA MET A 1 -12.27 -14.68 29.93
C MET A 1 -11.55 -13.32 30.10
N SER A 2 -11.03 -12.94 31.28
CA SER A 2 -10.60 -11.54 31.55
C SER A 2 -9.12 -11.20 31.25
N ARG A 3 -8.31 -12.15 30.76
CA ARG A 3 -6.84 -12.00 30.67
C ARG A 3 -6.19 -12.39 29.34
N SER A 4 -6.96 -12.66 28.29
CA SER A 4 -6.36 -12.99 26.99
C SER A 4 -5.61 -11.79 26.41
N ARG A 5 -4.35 -12.00 25.98
CA ARG A 5 -3.51 -10.99 25.35
C ARG A 5 -3.13 -11.43 23.94
N ARG A 6 -3.01 -10.45 23.03
CA ARG A 6 -2.46 -10.65 21.69
C ARG A 6 -0.96 -10.95 21.82
N LYS A 7 -0.45 -11.95 21.10
CA LYS A 7 0.99 -12.27 21.04
C LYS A 7 1.77 -11.19 20.27
N THR A 8 1.21 -10.73 19.16
CA THR A 8 1.79 -9.71 18.29
C THR A 8 0.81 -8.54 18.13
N PRO A 9 1.17 -7.33 18.57
CA PRO A 9 0.31 -6.16 18.43
C PRO A 9 0.43 -5.59 17.02
N ILE A 10 -0.55 -5.92 16.18
CA ILE A 10 -0.67 -5.46 14.80
C ILE A 10 -1.72 -4.37 14.72
N PHE A 11 -1.45 -3.30 13.98
CA PHE A 11 -2.40 -2.22 13.72
C PHE A 11 -2.34 -1.79 12.25
N GLY A 12 -3.39 -1.12 11.78
CA GLY A 12 -3.44 -0.56 10.43
C GLY A 12 -2.54 0.67 10.27
N MET A 13 -2.15 0.99 9.05
CA MET A 13 -1.42 2.21 8.74
C MET A 13 -2.34 3.44 8.94
N THR A 14 -2.13 4.22 9.99
CA THR A 14 -2.95 5.41 10.30
C THR A 14 -2.24 6.74 10.06
N THR A 15 -0.93 6.72 9.84
CA THR A 15 -0.10 7.94 9.70
C THR A 15 0.01 8.44 8.27
N ALA A 16 -0.36 7.64 7.29
CA ALA A 16 -0.35 8.06 5.90
C ALA A 16 -1.55 8.97 5.63
N GLU A 17 -1.29 10.24 5.33
CA GLU A 17 -2.34 11.22 5.06
C GLU A 17 -3.14 10.85 3.79
N SER A 18 -2.44 10.40 2.74
CA SER A 18 -3.06 10.14 1.44
C SER A 18 -2.28 9.14 0.58
N ASP A 19 -3.00 8.37 -0.23
CA ASP A 19 -2.44 7.56 -1.33
C ASP A 19 -2.23 8.36 -2.62
N LYS A 20 -2.57 9.66 -2.61
CA LYS A 20 -2.53 10.52 -3.81
C LYS A 20 -1.16 10.51 -4.48
N LEU A 21 -0.07 10.55 -3.71
CA LEU A 21 1.29 10.55 -4.25
C LEU A 21 1.61 9.25 -4.99
N PHE A 22 1.28 8.10 -4.40
CA PHE A 22 1.45 6.78 -5.01
C PHE A 22 0.68 6.69 -6.33
N LYS A 23 -0.61 6.99 -6.31
CA LYS A 23 -1.45 6.97 -7.53
C LYS A 23 -0.94 7.94 -8.59
N THR A 24 -0.54 9.14 -8.21
CA THR A 24 -0.02 10.13 -9.17
C THR A 24 1.26 9.64 -9.85
N ALA A 25 2.16 9.02 -9.08
CA ALA A 25 3.41 8.48 -9.60
C ALA A 25 3.18 7.31 -10.58
N GLU A 26 2.33 6.34 -10.21
CA GLU A 26 2.06 5.18 -11.06
C GLU A 26 1.31 5.58 -12.35
N HIS A 27 0.29 6.44 -12.25
CA HIS A 27 -0.41 6.95 -13.44
C HIS A 27 0.51 7.80 -14.34
N ARG A 28 1.52 8.47 -13.77
CA ARG A 28 2.53 9.18 -14.57
C ARG A 28 3.42 8.20 -15.31
N ARG A 29 3.79 7.08 -14.70
CA ARG A 29 4.56 6.00 -15.37
C ARG A 29 3.76 5.39 -16.50
N GLU A 30 2.51 5.01 -16.25
CA GLU A 30 1.59 4.47 -17.26
C GLU A 30 1.46 5.40 -18.47
N ARG A 31 1.18 6.68 -18.25
CA ARG A 31 1.09 7.66 -19.35
C ARG A 31 2.40 7.79 -20.13
N ARG A 32 3.54 7.71 -19.45
CA ARG A 32 4.86 7.82 -20.11
C ARG A 32 5.15 6.58 -20.96
N THR A 33 4.85 5.40 -20.46
CA THR A 33 5.04 4.15 -21.21
C THR A 33 4.12 4.09 -22.41
N VAL A 34 2.83 4.41 -22.25
CA VAL A 34 1.88 4.42 -23.36
C VAL A 34 2.28 5.44 -24.43
N ARG A 35 2.77 6.63 -24.04
CA ARG A 35 3.23 7.65 -24.99
C ARG A 35 4.46 7.22 -25.80
N ASN A 36 5.29 6.32 -25.25
CA ASN A 36 6.51 5.86 -25.91
C ASN A 36 6.30 4.60 -26.75
N ILE A 37 5.11 4.00 -26.73
CA ILE A 37 4.78 2.82 -27.52
C ILE A 37 4.38 3.26 -28.92
N ASP A 38 4.94 2.58 -29.92
CA ASP A 38 4.46 2.68 -31.29
C ASP A 38 3.20 1.80 -31.43
N PRO A 39 2.02 2.41 -31.66
CA PRO A 39 0.75 1.70 -31.72
C PRO A 39 0.62 0.72 -32.89
N THR A 40 1.52 0.79 -33.88
CA THR A 40 1.55 -0.17 -35.00
C THR A 40 2.39 -1.40 -34.70
N SER A 41 3.24 -1.34 -33.67
CA SER A 41 4.19 -2.40 -33.32
C SER A 41 3.77 -3.22 -32.10
N SER A 42 3.02 -2.62 -31.16
CA SER A 42 2.64 -3.25 -29.90
C SER A 42 1.39 -2.62 -29.32
N ASP A 43 0.59 -3.43 -28.63
CA ASP A 43 -0.52 -2.95 -27.82
C ASP A 43 -0.03 -2.23 -26.57
N ALA A 44 -0.89 -1.35 -26.05
CA ALA A 44 -0.64 -0.68 -24.78
C ALA A 44 -0.70 -1.69 -23.62
N PRO A 45 0.23 -1.61 -22.65
CA PRO A 45 0.20 -2.44 -21.46
C PRO A 45 -1.06 -2.17 -20.63
N SER A 46 -1.58 -3.22 -20.01
CA SER A 46 -2.71 -3.10 -19.07
C SER A 46 -2.37 -2.13 -17.93
N GLY A 47 -3.34 -1.34 -17.48
CA GLY A 47 -3.19 -0.46 -16.31
C GLY A 47 -2.77 -1.22 -15.04
N LEU A 48 -3.08 -2.51 -14.94
CA LEU A 48 -2.67 -3.39 -13.83
C LEU A 48 -1.18 -3.73 -13.85
N ALA A 49 -0.47 -3.48 -14.96
CA ALA A 49 0.97 -3.61 -15.02
C ALA A 49 1.70 -2.47 -14.27
N PHE A 50 0.99 -1.40 -13.91
CA PHE A 50 1.54 -0.23 -13.22
C PHE A 50 1.15 -0.22 -11.75
N GLY A 51 2.16 -0.09 -10.90
CA GLY A 51 2.00 -0.09 -9.45
C GLY A 51 1.80 -1.48 -8.85
N ASN A 52 2.28 -1.66 -7.63
CA ASN A 52 1.93 -2.80 -6.79
C ASN A 52 0.73 -2.39 -5.91
N PRO A 53 -0.43 -3.08 -6.00
CA PRO A 53 -1.60 -2.78 -5.17
C PRO A 53 -1.27 -2.69 -3.67
N TRP A 54 -0.30 -3.48 -3.20
CA TRP A 54 0.10 -3.59 -1.80
C TRP A 54 1.20 -2.61 -1.36
N ALA A 55 1.70 -1.78 -2.28
CA ALA A 55 2.77 -0.82 -2.01
C ALA A 55 2.25 0.60 -1.71
N SER A 56 0.93 0.77 -1.63
CA SER A 56 0.35 2.08 -1.35
C SER A 56 0.70 2.55 0.06
N ALA A 57 0.84 3.86 0.25
CA ALA A 57 1.27 4.44 1.51
C ALA A 57 0.29 4.18 2.66
N LYS A 58 -1.01 4.03 2.38
CA LYS A 58 -2.03 3.62 3.37
C LYS A 58 -2.15 2.12 3.53
N ASP A 59 -1.47 1.33 2.71
CA ASP A 59 -1.56 -0.10 2.80
C ASP A 59 -0.56 -0.68 3.80
N GLY A 60 -0.90 -1.85 4.33
CA GLY A 60 -0.05 -2.62 5.21
C GLY A 60 -0.42 -2.56 6.69
N LYS A 61 0.16 -3.54 7.38
CA LYS A 61 0.07 -3.73 8.83
C LYS A 61 1.36 -3.24 9.46
N ARG A 62 1.24 -2.44 10.51
CA ARG A 62 2.38 -1.98 11.31
C ARG A 62 2.45 -2.80 12.60
N TYR A 63 3.68 -3.06 13.02
CA TYR A 63 3.98 -3.70 14.30
C TYR A 63 4.55 -2.64 15.23
N ARG A 64 4.03 -2.54 16.45
CA ARG A 64 4.67 -1.71 17.48
C ARG A 64 5.65 -2.59 18.26
N ARG A 65 6.90 -2.15 18.39
CA ARG A 65 7.91 -2.85 19.22
C ARG A 65 7.66 -2.70 20.71
N HIS A 66 7.19 -1.54 21.17
CA HIS A 66 6.94 -1.25 22.58
C HIS A 66 5.48 -0.89 22.79
N VAL A 67 4.65 -1.91 23.04
CA VAL A 67 3.20 -1.74 23.25
C VAL A 67 2.90 -1.80 24.74
N PRO A 68 2.19 -0.79 25.29
CA PRO A 68 1.81 -0.85 26.69
C PRO A 68 0.85 -2.02 26.92
N PRO A 69 0.89 -2.68 28.10
CA PRO A 69 0.15 -3.92 28.32
C PRO A 69 -1.38 -3.77 28.11
N LYS A 70 -1.94 -2.57 28.31
CA LYS A 70 -3.37 -2.28 28.06
C LYS A 70 -3.79 -2.51 26.60
N ASP A 71 -2.96 -2.12 25.64
CA ASP A 71 -3.25 -2.20 24.20
C ASP A 71 -3.08 -3.63 23.66
N MET A 72 -2.45 -4.52 24.44
CA MET A 72 -2.31 -5.95 24.13
C MET A 72 -3.52 -6.78 24.53
N ARG A 73 -4.50 -6.23 25.25
CA ARG A 73 -5.72 -6.96 25.65
C ARG A 73 -6.61 -7.20 24.42
N LYS A 74 -7.16 -8.43 24.32
CA LYS A 74 -7.98 -8.84 23.19
C LYS A 74 -9.32 -8.12 23.16
#